data_AF-A0A937AJL2-F1
#
_entry.id   AF-A0A937AJL2-F1
#
_cell.length_a   1.000
_cell.length_b   1.000
_cell.length_c   1.000
_cell.angle_alpha   90.00
_cell.angle_beta   90.00
_cell.angle_gamma   90.00
#
_symmetry.space_group_name_H-M   'P 1'
#
loop_
_entity.id
_entity.type
_entity.pdbx_description
1 polymer ?
#
loop_
_entity_poly.entity_id
_entity_poly.type
_entity_poly.pdbx_seq_one_letter_code
_entity_poly.pdbx_strand_id
1 'polypeptide(L)'
;MTAPLIHPGFDPLLTLAAQPSNPGLSSLVSSLQALPWLVHILVGLALITGLVLWLVGSSVLRPATTVVSCIVCGLFGYFFWPVLAGGSGISPYLGLFIGMVVGCLLGVAMYRLTTAATFGAILAAGFALMISAGFSLTTGSTRLTAAAGVSLIEPTDYPEPPDTGMGGGEQPIVTTPDQPNDAPLIDPDLPDPGPAPAPRAKPQPKPKQPTQPAPSDARGTKPKPDAANTGVNKPAPRTTAPTPKDPLHQDPAGGSLINTSAQVSAAAESARAFSKALREEIGARWERTPGGERLWIMVGALIGAAGGIAIGLVMPHWAAATVTSFTGAAVMLPSASWLAHGLNLPGREMLNLSAGGWIAVWLAVALVGLAIQTQGLIPMGEHAHAEPKPAKKRSSAGGKKRSSKKSGE
;
A
#
# COMPACT_ATOMS: atom_id res chain seq x y z
N MET A 1 -17.16 63.47 -0.53
CA MET A 1 -17.09 62.66 -1.76
C MET A 1 -15.64 62.25 -1.95
N THR A 2 -15.26 61.11 -1.37
CA THR A 2 -13.91 60.55 -1.39
C THR A 2 -14.03 59.16 -2.01
N ALA A 3 -13.35 58.96 -3.14
CA ALA A 3 -13.38 57.71 -3.87
C ALA A 3 -12.56 56.64 -3.13
N PRO A 4 -13.04 55.38 -3.04
CA PRO A 4 -12.25 54.29 -2.48
C PRO A 4 -11.15 53.88 -3.46
N LEU A 5 -9.90 53.89 -2.98
CA LEU A 5 -8.72 53.36 -3.65
C LEU A 5 -8.85 51.82 -3.76
N ILE A 6 -9.07 51.35 -4.98
CA ILE A 6 -9.04 49.93 -5.34
C ILE A 6 -7.57 49.53 -5.46
N HIS A 7 -7.02 48.85 -4.46
CA HIS A 7 -5.70 48.21 -4.56
C HIS A 7 -5.79 47.02 -5.52
N PRO A 8 -5.03 47.00 -6.63
CA PRO A 8 -5.02 45.87 -7.54
C PRO A 8 -4.40 44.64 -6.87
N GLY A 9 -5.26 43.65 -6.59
CA GLY A 9 -5.01 42.23 -6.82
C GLY A 9 -3.78 41.63 -6.14
N PHE A 10 -3.82 41.45 -4.83
CA PHE A 10 -3.02 40.42 -4.16
C PHE A 10 -3.90 39.18 -4.06
N ASP A 11 -3.69 38.17 -4.91
CA ASP A 11 -4.38 36.87 -4.85
C ASP A 11 -3.61 35.95 -3.89
N PRO A 12 -4.03 35.81 -2.61
CA PRO A 12 -3.34 34.93 -1.65
C PRO A 12 -3.38 33.45 -2.05
N LEU A 13 -4.25 33.08 -3.00
CA LEU A 13 -4.31 31.73 -3.56
C LEU A 13 -3.14 31.41 -4.51
N LEU A 14 -2.51 32.40 -5.13
CA LEU A 14 -1.34 32.18 -5.99
C LEU A 14 -0.05 32.05 -5.17
N THR A 15 0.05 32.74 -4.03
CA THR A 15 1.25 32.71 -3.19
C THR A 15 1.38 31.42 -2.37
N LEU A 16 0.26 30.73 -2.07
CA LEU A 16 0.29 29.43 -1.37
C LEU A 16 0.79 28.27 -2.25
N ALA A 17 0.75 28.42 -3.58
CA ALA A 17 1.22 27.41 -4.53
C ALA A 17 2.75 27.41 -4.71
N ALA A 18 3.45 28.40 -4.15
CA ALA A 18 4.90 28.59 -4.31
C ALA A 18 5.71 28.13 -3.09
N GLN A 19 5.30 27.04 -2.40
CA GLN A 19 6.22 26.41 -1.46
C GLN A 19 7.43 25.84 -2.22
N PRO A 20 8.67 26.07 -1.75
CA PRO A 20 9.86 25.55 -2.40
C PRO A 20 9.75 24.03 -2.47
N SER A 21 9.72 23.52 -3.69
CA SER A 21 9.72 22.09 -4.00
C SER A 21 10.77 21.40 -3.15
N ASN A 22 10.34 20.57 -2.21
CA ASN A 22 11.22 19.76 -1.38
C ASN A 22 12.23 19.06 -2.32
N PRO A 23 13.54 19.38 -2.27
CA PRO A 23 14.51 18.86 -3.25
C PRO A 23 14.61 17.32 -3.22
N GLY A 24 14.17 16.69 -2.12
CA GLY A 24 14.00 15.24 -2.01
C GLY A 24 12.87 14.66 -2.88
N LEU A 25 11.78 15.39 -3.12
CA LEU A 25 10.65 14.91 -3.93
C LEU A 25 10.97 14.98 -5.42
N SER A 26 11.61 16.04 -5.90
CA SER A 26 12.00 16.16 -7.30
C SER A 26 13.05 15.13 -7.70
N SER A 27 14.02 14.83 -6.82
CA SER A 27 14.96 13.72 -7.03
C SER A 27 14.27 12.36 -7.04
N LEU A 28 13.30 12.12 -6.14
CA LEU A 28 12.47 10.91 -6.16
C LEU A 28 11.67 10.77 -7.45
N VAL A 29 11.04 11.85 -7.94
CA VAL A 29 10.27 11.82 -9.20
C VAL A 29 11.19 11.54 -10.40
N SER A 30 12.36 12.16 -10.46
CA SER A 30 13.36 11.88 -11.50
C SER A 30 13.89 10.45 -11.42
N SER A 31 14.15 9.94 -10.21
CA SER A 31 14.50 8.53 -10.02
C SER A 31 13.35 7.61 -10.43
N LEU A 32 12.09 8.00 -10.19
CA LEU A 32 10.88 7.27 -10.57
C LEU A 32 10.71 7.16 -12.09
N GLN A 33 10.98 8.24 -12.82
CA GLN A 33 10.95 8.26 -14.28
C GLN A 33 12.11 7.47 -14.90
N ALA A 34 13.24 7.36 -14.20
CA ALA A 34 14.37 6.53 -14.61
C ALA A 34 14.17 5.03 -14.32
N LEU A 35 13.06 4.60 -13.70
CA LEU A 35 12.86 3.17 -13.45
C LEU A 35 12.67 2.40 -14.76
N PRO A 36 13.16 1.14 -14.79
CA PRO A 36 12.92 0.24 -15.91
C PRO A 36 11.44 0.18 -16.29
N TRP A 37 11.14 0.07 -17.59
CA TRP A 37 9.82 -0.21 -18.14
C TRP A 37 9.08 -1.35 -17.40
N LEU A 38 9.84 -2.32 -16.87
CA LEU A 38 9.33 -3.42 -16.07
C LEU A 38 8.47 -2.95 -14.88
N VAL A 39 8.82 -1.83 -14.24
CA VAL A 39 8.01 -1.29 -13.13
C VAL A 39 6.66 -0.77 -13.62
N HIS A 40 6.61 -0.16 -14.80
CA HIS A 40 5.34 0.28 -15.39
C HIS A 40 4.42 -0.91 -15.67
N ILE A 41 4.97 -2.03 -16.16
CA ILE A 41 4.19 -3.28 -16.31
C ILE A 41 3.67 -3.74 -14.94
N LEU A 42 4.51 -3.77 -13.91
CA LEU A 42 4.10 -4.22 -12.58
C LEU A 42 3.00 -3.33 -11.98
N VAL A 43 3.10 -2.00 -12.15
CA VAL A 43 2.06 -1.06 -11.71
C VAL A 43 0.78 -1.24 -12.53
N GLY A 44 0.89 -1.48 -13.84
CA GLY A 44 -0.25 -1.82 -14.71
C GLY A 44 -0.93 -3.12 -14.30
N LEU A 45 -0.16 -4.16 -13.96
CA LEU A 45 -0.70 -5.42 -13.43
C LEU A 45 -1.36 -5.22 -12.07
N ALA A 46 -0.77 -4.39 -11.20
CA ALA A 46 -1.38 -4.05 -9.91
C ALA A 46 -2.71 -3.29 -10.11
N LEU A 47 -2.78 -2.37 -11.08
CA LEU A 47 -4.01 -1.66 -11.44
C LEU A 47 -5.08 -2.64 -11.93
N ILE A 48 -4.73 -3.54 -12.85
CA ILE A 48 -5.65 -4.57 -13.37
C ILE A 48 -6.11 -5.49 -12.24
N THR A 49 -5.20 -5.94 -11.38
CA THR A 49 -5.53 -6.80 -10.23
C THR A 49 -6.46 -6.08 -9.27
N GLY A 50 -6.19 -4.80 -8.96
CA GLY A 50 -7.06 -3.95 -8.15
C GLY A 50 -8.45 -3.79 -8.77
N LEU A 51 -8.53 -3.59 -10.08
CA LEU A 51 -9.78 -3.48 -10.82
C LEU A 51 -10.59 -4.79 -10.83
N VAL A 52 -9.92 -5.93 -11.06
CA VAL A 52 -10.57 -7.25 -11.02
C VAL A 52 -11.07 -7.56 -9.61
N LEU A 53 -10.27 -7.28 -8.59
CA LEU A 53 -10.68 -7.41 -7.19
C LEU A 53 -11.87 -6.49 -6.87
N TRP A 54 -11.86 -5.27 -7.41
CA TRP A 54 -12.93 -4.28 -7.23
C TRP A 54 -14.24 -4.68 -7.92
N LEU A 55 -14.19 -5.35 -9.08
CA LEU A 55 -15.39 -5.78 -9.83
C LEU A 55 -15.94 -7.14 -9.37
N VAL A 56 -15.06 -8.12 -9.13
CA VAL A 56 -15.44 -9.54 -9.04
C VAL A 56 -14.90 -10.22 -7.76
N GLY A 57 -14.23 -9.46 -6.90
CA GLY A 57 -13.43 -9.99 -5.79
C GLY A 57 -14.19 -10.91 -4.83
N SER A 58 -15.44 -10.60 -4.49
CA SER A 58 -16.25 -11.41 -3.58
C SER A 58 -16.46 -12.85 -4.07
N SER A 59 -16.53 -13.07 -5.39
CA SER A 59 -16.69 -14.39 -5.99
C SER A 59 -15.38 -15.18 -6.08
N VAL A 60 -14.24 -14.49 -6.22
CA VAL A 60 -12.90 -15.09 -6.38
C VAL A 60 -12.26 -15.44 -5.03
N LEU A 61 -12.58 -14.70 -3.97
CA LEU A 61 -11.97 -14.91 -2.66
C LEU A 61 -12.21 -16.32 -2.08
N ARG A 62 -13.43 -16.87 -2.24
CA ARG A 62 -13.77 -18.20 -1.73
C ARG A 62 -12.95 -19.33 -2.38
N PRO A 63 -12.92 -19.47 -3.72
CA PRO A 63 -12.10 -20.50 -4.35
C PRO A 63 -10.61 -20.23 -4.12
N ALA A 64 -10.15 -18.98 -4.16
CA ALA A 64 -8.73 -18.66 -3.96
C ALA A 64 -8.23 -19.06 -2.57
N THR A 65 -8.95 -18.70 -1.50
CA THR A 65 -8.58 -19.08 -0.12
C THR A 65 -8.58 -20.60 0.06
N THR A 66 -9.59 -21.28 -0.49
CA THR A 66 -9.67 -22.74 -0.44
C THR A 66 -8.48 -23.41 -1.15
N VAL A 67 -8.14 -22.95 -2.35
CA VAL A 67 -7.00 -23.48 -3.13
C VAL A 67 -5.67 -23.25 -2.40
N VAL A 68 -5.45 -22.05 -1.86
CA VAL A 68 -4.23 -21.74 -1.09
C VAL A 68 -4.13 -22.64 0.14
N SER A 69 -5.21 -22.82 0.90
CA SER A 69 -5.22 -23.72 2.06
C SER A 69 -5.00 -25.18 1.68
N CYS A 70 -5.59 -25.66 0.58
CA CYS A 70 -5.34 -26.98 0.03
C CYS A 70 -3.86 -27.21 -0.29
N ILE A 71 -3.22 -26.25 -0.96
CA ILE A 71 -1.80 -26.35 -1.34
C ILE A 71 -0.92 -26.37 -0.08
N VAL A 72 -1.13 -25.43 0.85
CA VAL A 72 -0.31 -25.32 2.07
C VAL A 72 -0.45 -26.56 2.94
N CYS A 73 -1.67 -27.02 3.22
CA CYS A 73 -1.89 -28.22 4.03
C CYS A 73 -1.50 -29.51 3.30
N GLY A 74 -1.64 -29.57 1.96
CA GLY A 74 -1.16 -30.69 1.16
C GLY A 74 0.35 -30.83 1.19
N LEU A 75 1.09 -29.72 1.05
CA LEU A 75 2.55 -29.69 1.21
C LEU A 75 2.95 -30.08 2.64
N PHE A 76 2.27 -29.51 3.65
CA PHE A 76 2.51 -29.87 5.05
C PHE A 76 2.30 -31.36 5.29
N GLY A 77 1.18 -31.92 4.81
CA GLY A 77 0.89 -33.35 4.87
C GLY A 77 1.96 -34.19 4.17
N TYR A 78 2.41 -33.79 2.97
CA TYR A 78 3.48 -34.49 2.24
C TYR A 78 4.79 -34.55 3.03
N PHE A 79 5.22 -33.45 3.65
CA PHE A 79 6.50 -33.38 4.37
C PHE A 79 6.45 -33.98 5.78
N PHE A 80 5.34 -33.82 6.52
CA PHE A 80 5.25 -34.25 7.91
C PHE A 80 4.72 -35.66 8.08
N TRP A 81 3.99 -36.21 7.09
CA TRP A 81 3.43 -37.55 7.19
C TRP A 81 4.48 -38.65 7.38
N PRO A 82 5.63 -38.67 6.67
CA PRO A 82 6.66 -39.69 6.88
C PRO A 82 7.22 -39.70 8.31
N VAL A 83 7.32 -38.52 8.94
CA VAL A 83 7.79 -38.36 10.33
C VAL A 83 6.76 -38.91 11.31
N LEU A 84 5.47 -38.59 11.11
CA LEU A 84 4.38 -39.04 11.97
C LEU A 84 4.10 -40.54 11.83
N ALA A 85 4.28 -41.10 10.63
CA ALA A 85 4.00 -42.50 10.33
C ALA A 85 5.10 -43.47 10.81
N GLY A 86 6.15 -42.98 11.48
CA GLY A 86 7.19 -43.81 12.09
C GLY A 86 7.94 -44.70 11.10
N GLY A 87 8.06 -44.29 9.83
CA GLY A 87 8.74 -45.07 8.80
C GLY A 87 8.01 -46.35 8.35
N SER A 88 6.70 -46.48 8.62
CA SER A 88 5.86 -47.65 8.26
C SER A 88 5.71 -47.96 6.76
N GLY A 89 6.51 -47.36 5.88
CA GLY A 89 6.44 -47.54 4.43
C GLY A 89 5.18 -46.95 3.78
N ILE A 90 4.36 -46.22 4.53
CA ILE A 90 3.17 -45.55 3.99
C ILE A 90 3.59 -44.48 3.00
N SER A 91 2.95 -44.48 1.83
CA SER A 91 3.25 -43.55 0.75
C SER A 91 3.06 -42.08 1.18
N PRO A 92 4.02 -41.17 0.90
CA PRO A 92 3.89 -39.73 1.12
C PRO A 92 2.68 -39.10 0.41
N TYR A 93 2.21 -39.72 -0.68
CA TYR A 93 1.02 -39.26 -1.42
C TYR A 93 -0.27 -39.38 -0.60
N LEU A 94 -0.34 -40.32 0.35
CA LEU A 94 -1.46 -40.42 1.27
C LEU A 94 -1.50 -39.20 2.20
N GLY A 95 -0.34 -38.79 2.72
CA GLY A 95 -0.20 -37.57 3.52
C GLY A 95 -0.59 -36.30 2.75
N LEU A 96 -0.20 -36.21 1.48
CA LEU A 96 -0.61 -35.13 0.59
C LEU A 96 -2.12 -35.10 0.39
N PHE A 97 -2.75 -36.23 0.09
CA PHE A 97 -4.21 -36.32 -0.12
C PHE A 97 -5.00 -35.94 1.14
N ILE A 98 -4.65 -36.53 2.28
CA ILE A 98 -5.27 -36.19 3.58
C ILE A 98 -5.06 -34.71 3.89
N GLY A 99 -3.84 -34.20 3.70
CA GLY A 99 -3.50 -32.80 3.87
C GLY A 99 -4.34 -31.86 2.99
N MET A 100 -4.59 -32.23 1.73
CA MET A 100 -5.45 -31.45 0.83
C MET A 100 -6.91 -31.45 1.27
N VAL A 101 -7.46 -32.59 1.68
CA VAL A 101 -8.85 -32.69 2.16
C VAL A 101 -9.05 -31.86 3.44
N VAL A 102 -8.14 -32.01 4.41
CA VAL A 102 -8.13 -31.20 5.63
C VAL A 102 -7.94 -29.72 5.31
N GLY A 103 -7.04 -29.39 4.39
CA GLY A 103 -6.79 -28.03 3.93
C GLY A 103 -7.99 -27.39 3.26
N CYS A 104 -8.78 -28.16 2.50
CA CYS A 104 -10.02 -27.69 1.89
C CYS A 104 -11.04 -27.30 2.95
N LEU A 105 -11.30 -28.20 3.91
CA LEU A 105 -12.23 -27.96 5.01
C LEU A 105 -11.78 -26.77 5.88
N LEU A 106 -10.49 -26.74 6.21
CA LEU A 106 -9.90 -25.67 7.00
C LEU A 106 -9.94 -24.33 6.24
N GLY A 107 -9.69 -24.33 4.93
CA GLY A 107 -9.77 -23.14 4.09
C GLY A 107 -11.18 -22.54 4.05
N VAL A 108 -12.19 -23.39 3.89
CA VAL A 108 -13.61 -22.97 3.95
C VAL A 108 -13.96 -22.40 5.33
N ALA A 109 -13.47 -23.02 6.41
CA ALA A 109 -13.69 -22.52 7.78
C ALA A 109 -12.95 -21.19 8.04
N MET A 110 -11.68 -21.10 7.64
CA MET A 110 -10.85 -19.91 7.80
C MET A 110 -11.35 -18.75 6.96
N TYR A 111 -11.95 -18.98 5.80
CA TYR A 111 -12.49 -17.91 4.94
C TYR A 111 -13.41 -16.96 5.72
N ARG A 112 -14.29 -17.49 6.59
CA ARG A 112 -15.17 -16.64 7.42
C ARG A 112 -14.37 -15.79 8.41
N LEU A 113 -13.40 -16.39 9.08
CA LEU A 113 -12.57 -15.70 10.06
C LEU A 113 -11.67 -14.65 9.40
N THR A 114 -11.01 -14.99 8.30
CA THR A 114 -10.14 -14.07 7.54
C THR A 114 -10.96 -12.92 6.95
N THR A 115 -12.14 -13.17 6.41
CA THR A 115 -13.03 -12.11 5.89
C THR A 115 -13.50 -11.20 7.02
N ALA A 116 -13.87 -11.76 8.17
CA ALA A 116 -14.27 -10.95 9.33
C ALA A 116 -13.10 -10.12 9.90
N ALA A 117 -11.91 -10.71 10.02
CA ALA A 117 -10.72 -10.02 10.52
C ALA A 117 -10.26 -8.91 9.56
N THR A 118 -10.24 -9.16 8.25
CA THR A 118 -9.89 -8.14 7.24
C THR A 118 -10.92 -7.02 7.21
N PHE A 119 -12.20 -7.35 7.29
CA PHE A 119 -13.26 -6.34 7.37
C PHE A 119 -13.14 -5.50 8.66
N GLY A 120 -12.86 -6.14 9.80
CA GLY A 120 -12.49 -5.48 11.05
C GLY A 120 -11.32 -4.51 10.88
N ALA A 121 -10.22 -4.95 10.27
CA ALA A 121 -9.05 -4.10 10.04
C ALA A 121 -9.36 -2.89 9.13
N ILE A 122 -10.19 -3.07 8.11
CA ILE A 122 -10.60 -1.97 7.22
C ILE A 122 -11.48 -0.97 7.97
N LEU A 123 -12.45 -1.42 8.77
CA LEU A 123 -13.25 -0.51 9.59
C LEU A 123 -12.43 0.17 10.67
N ALA A 124 -11.47 -0.54 11.28
CA ALA A 124 -10.53 0.04 12.24
C ALA A 124 -9.77 1.22 11.61
N ALA A 125 -9.21 1.01 10.42
CA ALA A 125 -8.54 2.06 9.67
C ALA A 125 -9.50 3.19 9.29
N GLY A 126 -10.70 2.88 8.82
CA GLY A 126 -11.72 3.86 8.46
C GLY A 126 -12.14 4.76 9.63
N PHE A 127 -12.40 4.16 10.80
CA PHE A 127 -12.75 4.91 12.02
C PHE A 127 -11.56 5.73 12.54
N ALA A 128 -10.36 5.17 12.54
CA ALA A 128 -9.14 5.90 12.91
C ALA A 128 -8.94 7.15 12.03
N LEU A 129 -9.11 7.00 10.72
CA LEU A 129 -9.03 8.10 9.76
C LEU A 129 -10.15 9.12 9.95
N MET A 130 -11.39 8.66 10.20
CA MET A 130 -12.52 9.55 10.42
C MET A 130 -12.34 10.39 11.69
N ILE A 131 -11.86 9.79 12.78
CA ILE A 131 -11.55 10.51 14.02
C ILE A 131 -10.40 11.51 13.80
N SER A 132 -9.33 11.09 13.12
CA SER A 132 -8.20 11.97 12.79
C SER A 132 -8.63 13.16 11.93
N ALA A 133 -9.51 12.93 10.94
CA ALA A 133 -10.10 13.98 10.11
C ALA A 133 -11.01 14.89 10.95
N GLY A 134 -11.82 14.33 11.85
CA GLY A 134 -12.67 15.08 12.77
C GLY A 134 -11.85 16.01 13.69
N PHE A 135 -10.71 15.54 14.21
CA PHE A 135 -9.78 16.39 14.94
C PHE A 135 -9.23 17.50 14.05
N SER A 136 -8.79 17.19 12.82
CA SER A 136 -8.24 18.19 11.89
C SER A 136 -9.24 19.31 11.56
N LEU A 137 -10.54 19.01 11.52
CA LEU A 137 -11.62 19.98 11.32
C LEU A 137 -11.94 20.78 12.59
N THR A 138 -11.91 20.14 13.76
CA THR A 138 -12.33 20.76 15.04
C THR A 138 -11.22 21.56 15.72
N THR A 139 -9.96 21.15 15.63
CA THR A 139 -8.82 21.88 16.23
C THR A 139 -8.42 23.12 15.44
N GLY A 140 -9.14 23.44 14.36
CA GLY A 140 -9.01 24.72 13.70
C GLY A 140 -7.65 24.83 13.02
N SER A 141 -7.54 24.19 11.86
CA SER A 141 -6.68 24.68 10.78
C SER A 141 -7.08 26.10 10.32
N THR A 142 -7.93 26.83 11.04
CA THR A 142 -8.00 28.29 11.05
C THR A 142 -6.68 28.96 11.43
N ARG A 143 -5.70 28.24 11.99
CA ARG A 143 -4.34 28.79 12.13
C ARG A 143 -3.59 28.98 10.80
N LEU A 144 -3.98 28.32 9.71
CA LEU A 144 -3.44 28.64 8.37
C LEU A 144 -4.05 29.91 7.78
N THR A 145 -5.21 30.38 8.28
CA THR A 145 -5.78 31.69 7.91
C THR A 145 -5.31 32.80 8.86
N ALA A 146 -5.07 32.50 10.14
CA ALA A 146 -4.55 33.49 11.09
C ALA A 146 -3.05 33.78 10.91
N ALA A 147 -2.22 32.80 10.50
CA ALA A 147 -0.82 33.04 10.17
C ALA A 147 -0.63 33.76 8.81
N ALA A 148 -1.55 33.56 7.86
CA ALA A 148 -1.61 34.35 6.62
C ALA A 148 -2.18 35.77 6.84
N GLY A 149 -2.84 36.03 7.99
CA GLY A 149 -3.28 37.35 8.42
C GLY A 149 -2.31 38.10 9.33
N VAL A 150 -1.21 37.45 9.79
CA VAL A 150 -0.20 38.05 10.69
C VAL A 150 1.13 38.33 9.97
N SER A 151 1.21 38.12 8.66
CA SER A 151 2.34 38.56 7.82
C SER A 151 2.04 39.79 6.94
N LEU A 152 0.97 40.53 7.25
CA LEU A 152 0.68 41.85 6.66
C LEU A 152 0.68 42.96 7.73
N ILE A 153 1.50 42.84 8.75
CA ILE A 153 2.20 44.04 9.23
C ILE A 153 3.46 44.09 8.36
N GLU A 154 3.27 44.61 7.16
CA GLU A 154 4.36 45.18 6.37
C GLU A 154 5.03 46.22 7.28
N PRO A 155 6.30 46.05 7.68
CA PRO A 155 7.04 47.15 8.26
C PRO A 155 7.24 48.15 7.12
N THR A 156 6.29 49.07 6.95
CA THR A 156 6.38 50.22 6.04
C THR A 156 7.40 51.27 6.51
N ASP A 157 8.28 50.93 7.45
CA ASP A 157 9.42 51.73 7.89
C ASP A 157 10.67 50.86 7.84
N TYR A 158 11.05 50.42 6.64
CA TYR A 158 12.48 50.36 6.34
C TYR A 158 12.84 51.78 5.90
N PRO A 159 13.45 52.61 6.76
CA PRO A 159 13.98 53.89 6.33
C PRO A 159 14.91 53.60 5.15
N GLU A 160 14.70 54.33 4.05
CA GLU A 160 15.58 54.29 2.89
C GLU A 160 17.03 54.30 3.38
N PRO A 161 17.90 53.40 2.88
CA PRO A 161 19.30 53.44 3.25
C PRO A 161 19.79 54.87 2.95
N PRO A 162 20.27 55.62 3.97
CA PRO A 162 20.66 56.99 3.76
C PRO A 162 21.74 57.00 2.71
N ASP A 163 21.48 57.81 1.69
CA ASP A 163 22.42 58.20 0.66
C ASP A 163 23.79 58.37 1.31
N THR A 164 24.76 57.58 0.86
CA THR A 164 26.15 57.63 1.31
C THR A 164 26.80 58.90 0.74
N GLY A 165 26.28 60.04 1.16
CA GLY A 165 26.92 61.34 1.08
C GLY A 165 27.92 61.43 2.22
N MET A 166 29.19 61.49 1.86
CA MET A 166 30.31 61.72 2.77
C MET A 166 30.04 62.91 3.70
N GLY A 167 30.07 62.68 5.02
CA GLY A 167 30.03 63.74 6.01
C GLY A 167 29.92 63.15 7.41
N GLY A 168 30.97 63.31 8.23
CA GLY A 168 31.07 62.70 9.53
C GLY A 168 30.20 63.33 10.62
N GLY A 169 30.22 62.67 11.78
CA GLY A 169 29.78 63.22 13.06
C GLY A 169 28.46 62.66 13.57
N GLU A 170 28.54 62.07 14.77
CA GLU A 170 27.45 61.87 15.74
C GLU A 170 26.56 60.62 15.56
N GLN A 171 26.86 59.59 16.38
CA GLN A 171 25.95 58.48 16.62
C GLN A 171 24.84 58.92 17.60
N PRO A 172 23.56 58.58 17.35
CA PRO A 172 22.48 58.84 18.30
C PRO A 172 22.51 57.80 19.43
N ILE A 173 22.51 58.29 20.67
CA ILE A 173 22.23 57.51 21.88
C ILE A 173 20.78 57.04 21.82
N VAL A 174 20.54 55.74 21.66
CA VAL A 174 19.21 55.14 21.83
C VAL A 174 18.99 54.93 23.32
N THR A 175 18.18 55.79 23.92
CA THR A 175 17.60 55.61 25.26
C THR A 175 16.41 54.66 25.18
N THR A 176 16.57 53.44 25.71
CA THR A 176 15.47 52.50 25.95
C THR A 176 14.63 52.99 27.12
N PRO A 177 13.28 53.04 27.04
CA PRO A 177 12.43 53.41 28.17
C PRO A 177 12.34 52.28 29.20
N ASP A 178 12.36 52.67 30.48
CA ASP A 178 12.23 51.86 31.68
C ASP A 178 11.08 50.84 31.62
N GLN A 179 11.42 49.56 31.76
CA GLN A 179 10.48 48.51 32.13
C GLN A 179 10.72 48.18 33.61
N PRO A 180 9.72 48.34 34.52
CA PRO A 180 9.90 48.02 35.94
C PRO A 180 10.01 46.50 36.09
N ASN A 181 11.21 46.05 36.44
CA ASN A 181 11.54 44.65 36.65
C ASN A 181 11.48 44.39 38.16
N ASP A 182 10.31 44.02 38.67
CA ASP A 182 10.15 43.49 40.03
C ASP A 182 10.68 42.03 40.06
N ALA A 183 12.00 41.89 40.02
CA ALA A 183 12.68 40.64 40.29
C ALA A 183 13.06 40.57 41.79
N PRO A 184 12.82 39.44 42.48
CA PRO A 184 13.21 39.30 43.88
C PRO A 184 14.73 39.35 44.02
N LEU A 185 15.19 40.14 44.98
CA LEU A 185 16.57 40.28 45.43
C LEU A 185 17.16 38.87 45.69
N ILE A 186 18.05 38.41 44.81
CA ILE A 186 18.89 37.23 45.05
C ILE A 186 20.13 37.71 45.80
N ASP A 187 20.28 37.20 47.01
CA ASP A 187 21.38 37.45 47.94
C ASP A 187 22.73 36.99 47.31
N PRO A 188 23.71 37.89 47.08
CA PRO A 188 24.92 37.58 46.32
C PRO A 188 26.02 36.81 47.09
N ASP A 189 25.79 36.39 48.33
CA ASP A 189 26.85 35.80 49.18
C ASP A 189 26.79 34.27 49.36
N LEU A 190 26.08 33.52 48.50
CA LEU A 190 26.20 32.06 48.50
C LEU A 190 27.41 31.58 47.66
N PRO A 191 28.40 30.90 48.26
CA PRO A 191 29.49 30.29 47.50
C PRO A 191 28.93 29.23 46.56
N ASP A 192 29.22 29.41 45.28
CA ASP A 192 28.87 28.52 44.17
C ASP A 192 29.21 27.06 44.50
N PRO A 193 28.23 26.15 44.68
CA PRO A 193 28.51 24.74 44.84
C PRO A 193 28.97 24.23 43.46
N GLY A 194 30.28 24.16 43.30
CA GLY A 194 30.93 23.72 42.06
C GLY A 194 30.30 22.45 41.47
N PRO A 195 30.38 22.29 40.14
CA PRO A 195 29.64 21.28 39.39
C PRO A 195 29.88 19.89 39.97
N ALA A 196 28.77 19.22 40.31
CA ALA A 196 28.79 17.84 40.78
C ALA A 196 29.58 16.96 39.79
N PRO A 197 30.50 16.10 40.27
CA PRO A 197 31.32 15.27 39.40
C PRO A 197 30.44 14.36 38.55
N ALA A 198 30.64 14.41 37.23
CA ALA A 198 29.91 13.62 36.27
C ALA A 198 29.95 12.12 36.65
N PRO A 199 28.80 11.41 36.60
CA PRO A 199 28.75 9.99 36.93
C PRO A 199 29.68 9.21 35.99
N ARG A 200 30.66 8.52 36.59
CA ARG A 200 31.62 7.64 35.91
C ARG A 200 30.85 6.65 35.03
N ALA A 201 30.97 6.80 33.71
CA ALA A 201 30.40 5.88 32.74
C ALA A 201 30.94 4.47 33.01
N LYS A 202 30.05 3.52 33.29
CA LYS A 202 30.41 2.11 33.41
C LYS A 202 30.95 1.63 32.04
N PRO A 203 32.04 0.84 32.00
CA PRO A 203 32.60 0.33 30.76
C PRO A 203 31.54 -0.42 29.96
N GLN A 204 31.24 0.04 28.74
CA GLN A 204 30.36 -0.70 27.84
C GLN A 204 31.06 -2.03 27.45
N PRO A 205 30.36 -3.17 27.53
CA PRO A 205 30.91 -4.44 27.10
C PRO A 205 31.17 -4.40 25.59
N LYS A 206 32.44 -4.64 25.22
CA LYS A 206 32.93 -4.72 23.84
C LYS A 206 32.06 -5.71 23.04
N PRO A 207 31.48 -5.32 21.88
CA PRO A 207 30.72 -6.24 21.04
C PRO A 207 31.61 -7.42 20.63
N LYS A 208 31.16 -8.65 20.93
CA LYS A 208 31.83 -9.87 20.46
C LYS A 208 31.69 -9.92 18.93
N GLN A 209 32.81 -9.76 18.25
CA GLN A 209 32.94 -9.91 16.81
C GLN A 209 32.52 -11.34 16.41
N PRO A 210 31.64 -11.53 15.42
CA PRO A 210 31.23 -12.86 14.98
C PRO A 210 32.44 -13.63 14.47
N THR A 211 32.71 -14.78 15.08
CA THR A 211 33.76 -15.70 14.67
C THR A 211 33.42 -16.22 13.27
N GLN A 212 34.24 -15.82 12.30
CA GLN A 212 34.17 -16.28 10.92
C GLN A 212 34.49 -17.79 10.90
N PRO A 213 33.59 -18.67 10.39
CA PRO A 213 33.88 -20.09 10.32
C PRO A 213 35.01 -20.36 9.32
N ALA A 214 35.99 -21.14 9.76
CA ALA A 214 37.15 -21.54 8.97
C ALA A 214 36.74 -22.33 7.70
N PRO A 215 37.50 -22.22 6.60
CA PRO A 215 37.28 -23.03 5.41
C PRO A 215 37.57 -24.50 5.72
N SER A 216 36.55 -25.34 5.59
CA SER A 216 36.67 -26.78 5.71
C SER A 216 37.34 -27.35 4.47
N ASP A 217 38.60 -27.76 4.61
CA ASP A 217 39.33 -28.59 3.64
C ASP A 217 38.64 -29.94 3.47
N ALA A 218 37.98 -30.15 2.31
CA ALA A 218 37.50 -31.46 1.89
C ALA A 218 38.43 -32.02 0.79
N ARG A 219 39.51 -32.63 1.26
CA ARG A 219 40.37 -33.55 0.51
C ARG A 219 39.70 -34.93 0.53
N GLY A 220 39.42 -35.52 -0.64
CA GLY A 220 39.26 -36.99 -0.70
C GLY A 220 38.51 -37.61 -1.88
N THR A 221 39.29 -38.20 -2.79
CA THR A 221 39.10 -39.50 -3.45
C THR A 221 38.32 -39.62 -4.77
N LYS A 222 39.08 -40.12 -5.77
CA LYS A 222 38.68 -40.70 -7.07
C LYS A 222 37.69 -41.88 -6.91
N PRO A 223 36.99 -42.26 -8.00
CA PRO A 223 37.47 -43.44 -8.74
C PRO A 223 37.51 -43.28 -10.27
N LYS A 224 38.44 -44.03 -10.87
CA LYS A 224 38.58 -44.39 -12.29
C LYS A 224 37.36 -45.25 -12.74
N PRO A 225 37.01 -45.35 -14.03
CA PRO A 225 37.63 -46.39 -14.86
C PRO A 225 37.89 -46.01 -16.33
N ASP A 226 38.74 -46.82 -16.94
CA ASP A 226 39.20 -46.85 -18.33
C ASP A 226 38.10 -47.15 -19.35
N ALA A 227 38.17 -46.54 -20.54
CA ALA A 227 37.88 -47.22 -21.81
C ALA A 227 38.45 -46.45 -23.01
N ALA A 228 39.34 -47.15 -23.71
CA ALA A 228 39.84 -47.00 -25.08
C ALA A 228 39.17 -45.97 -26.01
N ASN A 229 39.99 -45.15 -26.68
CA ASN A 229 39.90 -45.12 -28.14
C ASN A 229 41.28 -44.87 -28.78
N THR A 230 41.51 -45.68 -29.80
CA THR A 230 42.71 -45.89 -30.60
C THR A 230 43.16 -44.66 -31.38
N GLY A 231 44.48 -44.52 -31.52
CA GLY A 231 45.12 -43.49 -32.32
C GLY A 231 44.95 -43.68 -33.82
N VAL A 232 44.88 -42.55 -34.54
CA VAL A 232 45.31 -42.42 -35.93
C VAL A 232 46.14 -41.15 -36.04
N ASN A 233 47.33 -41.32 -36.62
CA ASN A 233 48.36 -40.33 -36.86
C ASN A 233 47.94 -39.22 -37.85
N LYS A 234 48.67 -38.09 -37.75
CA LYS A 234 49.14 -37.18 -38.84
C LYS A 234 48.32 -35.89 -39.08
N PRO A 235 48.94 -34.80 -39.62
CA PRO A 235 50.04 -33.99 -39.10
C PRO A 235 49.62 -32.50 -38.90
N ALA A 236 50.34 -31.77 -38.04
CA ALA A 236 50.32 -30.29 -38.02
C ALA A 236 51.30 -29.73 -39.10
N PRO A 237 51.33 -28.42 -39.42
CA PRO A 237 50.32 -27.35 -39.29
C PRO A 237 50.09 -26.62 -40.63
N ARG A 238 48.88 -26.14 -40.92
CA ARG A 238 48.67 -25.09 -41.94
C ARG A 238 48.30 -23.80 -41.23
N THR A 239 49.27 -22.90 -41.15
CA THR A 239 49.12 -21.51 -40.73
C THR A 239 48.18 -20.81 -41.71
N THR A 240 46.87 -20.86 -41.44
CA THR A 240 45.93 -19.93 -42.07
C THR A 240 46.00 -18.64 -41.27
N ALA A 241 46.46 -17.59 -41.95
CA ALA A 241 46.45 -16.21 -41.46
C ALA A 241 45.06 -15.87 -40.87
N PRO A 242 45.00 -15.08 -39.79
CA PRO A 242 43.74 -14.66 -39.19
C PRO A 242 42.98 -13.82 -40.22
N THR A 243 41.97 -14.42 -40.84
CA THR A 243 40.92 -13.66 -41.53
C THR A 243 40.27 -12.77 -40.46
N PRO A 244 40.20 -11.44 -40.67
CA PRO A 244 39.47 -10.55 -39.78
C PRO A 244 38.03 -11.08 -39.71
N LYS A 245 37.68 -11.68 -38.57
CA LYS A 245 36.29 -11.98 -38.26
C LYS A 245 35.62 -10.62 -38.13
N ASP A 246 34.75 -10.32 -39.08
CA ASP A 246 33.80 -9.22 -38.97
C ASP A 246 33.19 -9.24 -37.56
N PRO A 247 33.25 -8.13 -36.79
CA PRO A 247 32.55 -8.03 -35.51
C PRO A 247 31.02 -7.97 -35.66
N LEU A 248 30.48 -8.24 -36.85
CA LEU A 248 29.04 -8.25 -37.14
C LEU A 248 28.44 -9.64 -36.89
N HIS A 249 28.05 -9.87 -35.65
CA HIS A 249 26.81 -10.52 -35.20
C HIS A 249 27.03 -11.08 -33.80
N GLN A 250 27.18 -10.16 -32.83
CA GLN A 250 26.70 -10.46 -31.49
C GLN A 250 25.18 -10.56 -31.59
N ASP A 251 24.69 -11.80 -31.60
CA ASP A 251 23.27 -12.12 -31.55
C ASP A 251 22.69 -11.57 -30.23
N PRO A 252 21.87 -10.49 -30.24
CA PRO A 252 21.38 -9.85 -29.03
C PRO A 252 20.34 -10.70 -28.28
N ALA A 253 19.95 -11.87 -28.81
CA ALA A 253 18.89 -12.69 -28.25
C ALA A 253 19.32 -13.56 -27.05
N GLY A 254 20.62 -13.78 -26.83
CA GLY A 254 21.10 -14.74 -25.82
C GLY A 254 21.38 -14.20 -24.41
N GLY A 255 21.43 -12.86 -24.21
CA GLY A 255 21.97 -12.26 -22.99
C GLY A 255 20.98 -11.84 -21.90
N SER A 256 19.67 -11.88 -22.15
CA SER A 256 18.72 -11.16 -21.28
C SER A 256 18.19 -11.95 -20.06
N LEU A 257 18.41 -13.26 -19.97
CA LEU A 257 17.84 -14.07 -18.88
C LEU A 257 18.74 -14.18 -17.64
N ILE A 258 20.02 -13.82 -17.74
CA ILE A 258 20.98 -14.00 -16.64
C ILE A 258 20.89 -12.86 -15.60
N ASN A 259 20.31 -11.71 -15.94
CA ASN A 259 20.16 -10.57 -15.03
C ASN A 259 18.85 -10.57 -14.20
N THR A 260 17.97 -11.55 -14.36
CA THR A 260 16.68 -11.56 -13.66
C THR A 260 16.85 -11.70 -12.15
N SER A 261 17.82 -12.50 -11.67
CA SER A 261 18.05 -12.69 -10.23
C SER A 261 18.57 -11.41 -9.55
N ALA A 262 19.52 -10.71 -10.17
CA ALA A 262 20.07 -9.45 -9.67
C ALA A 262 19.04 -8.33 -9.67
N GLN A 263 18.20 -8.24 -10.71
CA GLN A 263 17.09 -7.28 -10.76
C GLN A 263 16.03 -7.56 -9.71
N VAL A 264 15.68 -8.84 -9.48
CA VAL A 264 14.72 -9.24 -8.45
C VAL A 264 15.27 -8.91 -7.04
N SER A 265 16.56 -9.14 -6.77
CA SER A 265 17.17 -8.76 -5.48
C SER A 265 17.20 -7.26 -5.26
N ALA A 266 17.54 -6.48 -6.30
CA ALA A 266 17.56 -5.02 -6.23
C ALA A 266 16.14 -4.44 -6.01
N ALA A 267 15.12 -5.01 -6.68
CA ALA A 267 13.72 -4.63 -6.47
C ALA A 267 13.25 -4.98 -5.05
N ALA A 268 13.61 -6.16 -4.54
CA ALA A 268 13.29 -6.56 -3.18
C ALA A 268 13.97 -5.67 -2.12
N GLU A 269 15.21 -5.26 -2.35
CA GLU A 269 15.93 -4.32 -1.49
C GLU A 269 15.28 -2.94 -1.49
N SER A 270 14.91 -2.43 -2.68
CA SER A 270 14.19 -1.17 -2.83
C SER A 270 12.83 -1.18 -2.12
N ALA A 271 12.07 -2.28 -2.25
CA ALA A 271 10.79 -2.45 -1.56
C ALA A 271 10.95 -2.48 -0.03
N ARG A 272 12.02 -3.12 0.48
CA ARG A 272 12.34 -3.14 1.92
C ARG A 272 12.75 -1.75 2.41
N ALA A 273 13.59 -1.03 1.66
CA ALA A 273 14.01 0.33 1.99
C ALA A 273 12.82 1.28 2.03
N PHE A 274 11.93 1.22 1.03
CA PHE A 274 10.68 1.97 1.02
C PHE A 274 9.78 1.62 2.20
N SER A 275 9.56 0.32 2.48
CA SER A 275 8.75 -0.11 3.62
C SER A 275 9.31 0.36 4.96
N LYS A 276 10.63 0.38 5.11
CA LYS A 276 11.31 0.91 6.30
C LYS A 276 11.10 2.41 6.44
N ALA A 277 11.35 3.17 5.37
CA ALA A 277 11.15 4.63 5.36
C ALA A 277 9.69 5.00 5.65
N LEU A 278 8.73 4.28 5.07
CA LEU A 278 7.30 4.47 5.33
C LEU A 278 6.97 4.21 6.80
N ARG A 279 7.51 3.15 7.40
CA ARG A 279 7.29 2.83 8.81
C ARG A 279 7.88 3.89 9.74
N GLU A 280 9.08 4.38 9.43
CA GLU A 280 9.74 5.46 10.20
C GLU A 280 8.96 6.77 10.12
N GLU A 281 8.48 7.15 8.94
CA GLU A 281 7.64 8.35 8.75
C GLU A 281 6.30 8.22 9.49
N ILE A 282 5.63 7.06 9.39
CA ILE A 282 4.39 6.80 10.15
C ILE A 282 4.66 6.86 11.65
N GLY A 283 5.77 6.29 12.12
CA GLY A 283 6.19 6.34 13.52
C GLY A 283 6.44 7.76 14.00
N ALA A 284 7.20 8.55 13.24
CA ALA A 284 7.46 9.94 13.54
C ALA A 284 6.18 10.80 13.57
N ARG A 285 5.24 10.57 12.63
CA ARG A 285 3.93 11.24 12.65
C ARG A 285 3.09 10.84 13.85
N TRP A 286 3.07 9.55 14.17
CA TRP A 286 2.40 9.06 15.38
C TRP A 286 2.99 9.72 16.63
N GLU A 287 4.32 9.78 16.74
CA GLU A 287 5.04 10.43 17.84
C GLU A 287 4.86 11.95 17.94
N ARG A 288 4.44 12.62 16.86
CA ARG A 288 4.06 14.04 16.88
C ARG A 288 2.61 14.29 17.25
N THR A 289 1.75 13.28 17.13
CA THR A 289 0.32 13.41 17.45
C THR A 289 0.14 13.59 18.95
N PRO A 290 -0.64 14.56 19.47
CA PRO A 290 -0.89 14.71 20.90
C PRO A 290 -1.42 13.42 21.55
N GLY A 291 -1.03 13.14 22.80
CA GLY A 291 -1.40 11.88 23.49
C GLY A 291 -2.92 11.64 23.56
N GLY A 292 -3.71 12.70 23.74
CA GLY A 292 -5.17 12.62 23.73
C GLY A 292 -5.74 12.20 22.36
N GLU A 293 -5.21 12.75 21.27
CA GLU A 293 -5.62 12.38 19.91
C GLU A 293 -5.24 10.93 19.57
N ARG A 294 -4.03 10.49 19.96
CA ARG A 294 -3.61 9.09 19.79
C ARG A 294 -4.57 8.12 20.47
N LEU A 295 -4.99 8.44 21.70
CA LEU A 295 -5.93 7.62 22.45
C LEU A 295 -7.27 7.48 21.71
N TRP A 296 -7.84 8.58 21.23
CA TRP A 296 -9.09 8.56 20.49
C TRP A 296 -8.97 7.81 19.15
N ILE A 297 -7.85 7.96 18.44
CA ILE A 297 -7.56 7.20 17.22
C ILE A 297 -7.50 5.69 17.55
N MET A 298 -6.82 5.30 18.63
CA MET A 298 -6.76 3.90 19.07
C MET A 298 -8.14 3.35 19.46
N VAL A 299 -8.93 4.12 20.22
CA VAL A 299 -10.29 3.71 20.63
C VAL A 299 -11.18 3.54 19.41
N GLY A 300 -11.15 4.49 18.46
CA GLY A 300 -11.89 4.38 17.20
C GLY A 300 -11.47 3.18 16.38
N ALA A 301 -10.17 2.92 16.27
CA ALA A 301 -9.65 1.74 15.59
C ALA A 301 -10.16 0.45 16.25
N LEU A 302 -10.19 0.39 17.58
CA LEU A 302 -10.63 -0.78 18.34
C LEU A 302 -12.14 -1.02 18.20
N ILE A 303 -12.94 0.05 18.25
CA ILE A 303 -14.40 -0.02 18.00
C ILE A 303 -14.66 -0.45 16.55
N GLY A 304 -13.97 0.13 15.57
CA GLY A 304 -14.08 -0.26 14.17
C GLY A 304 -13.68 -1.72 13.94
N ALA A 305 -12.59 -2.18 14.58
CA ALA A 305 -12.16 -3.57 14.53
C ALA A 305 -13.20 -4.53 15.09
N ALA A 306 -13.68 -4.26 16.31
CA ALA A 306 -14.65 -5.12 16.98
C ALA A 306 -15.99 -5.16 16.23
N GLY A 307 -16.50 -3.99 15.83
CA GLY A 307 -17.73 -3.87 15.04
C GLY A 307 -17.60 -4.56 13.68
N GLY A 308 -16.47 -4.38 12.99
CA GLY A 308 -16.22 -5.04 11.71
C GLY A 308 -16.08 -6.55 11.83
N ILE A 309 -15.39 -7.07 12.85
CA ILE A 309 -15.34 -8.52 13.08
C ILE A 309 -16.74 -9.07 13.34
N ALA A 310 -17.53 -8.42 14.20
CA ALA A 310 -18.89 -8.87 14.51
C ALA A 310 -19.78 -8.89 13.24
N ILE A 311 -19.80 -7.80 12.48
CA ILE A 311 -20.59 -7.71 11.24
C ILE A 311 -20.08 -8.71 10.20
N GLY A 312 -18.76 -8.89 10.08
CA GLY A 312 -18.17 -9.81 9.11
C GLY A 312 -18.44 -11.28 9.41
N LEU A 313 -18.61 -11.64 10.69
CA LEU A 313 -19.06 -12.98 11.08
C LEU A 313 -20.55 -13.20 10.78
N VAL A 314 -21.39 -12.18 10.96
CA VAL A 314 -22.85 -12.27 10.71
C VAL A 314 -23.18 -12.23 9.22
N MET A 315 -22.48 -11.40 8.45
CA MET A 315 -22.75 -11.16 7.02
C MET A 315 -21.47 -11.32 6.17
N PRO A 316 -20.93 -12.55 6.03
CA PRO A 316 -19.63 -12.77 5.38
C PRO A 316 -19.62 -12.38 3.90
N HIS A 317 -20.77 -12.42 3.22
CA HIS A 317 -20.88 -12.03 1.81
C HIS A 317 -20.79 -10.50 1.63
N TRP A 318 -21.44 -9.73 2.52
CA TRP A 318 -21.28 -8.26 2.55
C TRP A 318 -19.85 -7.87 2.93
N ALA A 319 -19.29 -8.50 3.95
CA ALA A 319 -17.92 -8.21 4.37
C ALA A 319 -16.91 -8.49 3.25
N ALA A 320 -17.06 -9.59 2.49
CA ALA A 320 -16.20 -9.85 1.33
C ALA A 320 -16.34 -8.77 0.24
N ALA A 321 -17.58 -8.33 -0.04
CA ALA A 321 -17.81 -7.26 -1.00
C ALA A 321 -17.17 -5.94 -0.56
N THR A 322 -17.37 -5.56 0.70
CA THR A 322 -16.78 -4.33 1.25
C THR A 322 -15.26 -4.40 1.32
N VAL A 323 -14.68 -5.52 1.77
CA VAL A 323 -13.24 -5.70 1.81
C VAL A 323 -12.64 -5.53 0.41
N THR A 324 -13.19 -6.23 -0.58
CA THR A 324 -12.64 -6.19 -1.94
C THR A 324 -12.89 -4.87 -2.66
N SER A 325 -14.00 -4.18 -2.42
CA SER A 325 -14.24 -2.86 -3.01
C SER A 325 -13.31 -1.81 -2.40
N PHE A 326 -13.11 -1.82 -1.08
CA PHE A 326 -12.22 -0.88 -0.40
C PHE A 326 -10.74 -1.16 -0.71
N THR A 327 -10.32 -2.42 -0.66
CA THR A 327 -8.95 -2.83 -1.03
C THR A 327 -8.69 -2.60 -2.52
N GLY A 328 -9.65 -2.96 -3.39
CA GLY A 328 -9.55 -2.72 -4.83
C GLY A 328 -9.36 -1.22 -5.13
N ALA A 329 -10.15 -0.35 -4.50
CA ALA A 329 -9.99 1.10 -4.63
C ALA A 329 -8.63 1.59 -4.08
N ALA A 330 -8.17 1.05 -2.95
CA ALA A 330 -6.90 1.42 -2.32
C ALA A 330 -5.67 1.01 -3.15
N VAL A 331 -5.77 -0.06 -3.94
CA VAL A 331 -4.71 -0.47 -4.88
C VAL A 331 -4.83 0.30 -6.19
N MET A 332 -6.05 0.40 -6.72
CA MET A 332 -6.32 1.00 -8.03
C MET A 332 -5.96 2.48 -8.07
N LEU A 333 -6.32 3.27 -7.06
CA LEU A 333 -6.13 4.72 -7.09
C LEU A 333 -4.66 5.15 -7.09
N PRO A 334 -3.77 4.62 -6.22
CA PRO A 334 -2.35 4.91 -6.29
C PRO A 334 -1.71 4.44 -7.60
N SER A 335 -2.09 3.26 -8.10
CA SER A 335 -1.57 2.75 -9.37
C SER A 335 -2.01 3.62 -10.56
N ALA A 336 -3.27 4.04 -10.60
CA ALA A 336 -3.80 4.94 -11.63
C ALA A 336 -3.15 6.32 -11.55
N SER A 337 -3.00 6.87 -10.33
CA SER A 337 -2.32 8.15 -10.11
C SER A 337 -0.87 8.10 -10.57
N TRP A 338 -0.14 7.04 -10.20
CA TRP A 338 1.24 6.85 -10.63
C TRP A 338 1.37 6.74 -12.15
N LEU A 339 0.51 5.93 -12.79
CA LEU A 339 0.49 5.80 -14.25
C LEU A 339 0.13 7.11 -14.95
N ALA A 340 -0.82 7.88 -14.41
CA ALA A 340 -1.18 9.18 -14.97
C ALA A 340 0.00 10.17 -14.96
N HIS A 341 0.81 10.16 -13.89
CA HIS A 341 2.02 10.97 -13.80
C HIS A 341 3.12 10.44 -14.74
N GLY A 342 3.37 9.13 -14.74
CA GLY A 342 4.40 8.50 -15.57
C GLY A 342 4.15 8.65 -17.08
N LEU A 343 2.88 8.61 -17.50
CA LEU A 343 2.47 8.77 -18.90
C LEU A 343 2.21 10.24 -19.31
N ASN A 344 2.40 11.19 -18.39
CA ASN A 344 2.10 12.61 -18.61
C ASN A 344 0.68 12.86 -19.16
N LEU A 345 -0.34 12.17 -18.62
CA LEU A 345 -1.72 12.32 -19.12
C LEU A 345 -2.27 13.74 -18.89
N PRO A 346 -3.04 14.30 -19.85
CA PRO A 346 -3.71 15.58 -19.65
C PRO A 346 -4.70 15.48 -18.48
N GLY A 347 -4.67 16.46 -17.59
CA GLY A 347 -5.52 16.48 -16.38
C GLY A 347 -4.88 15.87 -15.13
N ARG A 348 -3.63 15.39 -15.17
CA ARG A 348 -2.93 14.89 -13.96
C ARG A 348 -2.88 15.90 -12.81
N GLU A 349 -2.91 17.20 -13.12
CA GLU A 349 -2.90 18.27 -12.10
C GLU A 349 -4.17 18.22 -11.22
N MET A 350 -5.27 17.65 -11.74
CA MET A 350 -6.49 17.41 -10.95
C MET A 350 -6.30 16.32 -9.87
N LEU A 351 -5.25 15.51 -9.98
CA LEU A 351 -4.88 14.51 -8.98
C LEU A 351 -4.06 15.10 -7.83
N ASN A 352 -3.68 16.38 -7.90
CA ASN A 352 -3.04 17.10 -6.81
C ASN A 352 -4.07 17.51 -5.74
N LEU A 353 -4.74 16.50 -5.19
CA LEU A 353 -5.77 16.64 -4.17
C LEU A 353 -5.13 16.69 -2.79
N SER A 354 -5.75 17.46 -1.89
CA SER A 354 -5.43 17.38 -0.46
C SER A 354 -5.68 15.97 0.09
N ALA A 355 -5.12 15.64 1.25
CA ALA A 355 -5.36 14.35 1.90
C ALA A 355 -6.86 14.05 2.09
N GLY A 356 -7.66 15.07 2.45
CA GLY A 356 -9.12 14.96 2.53
C GLY A 356 -9.77 14.67 1.18
N GLY A 357 -9.30 15.30 0.10
CA GLY A 357 -9.76 15.02 -1.26
C GLY A 357 -9.49 13.58 -1.69
N TRP A 358 -8.30 13.05 -1.40
CA TRP A 358 -7.97 11.64 -1.68
C TRP A 358 -8.83 10.65 -0.89
N ILE A 359 -9.12 10.94 0.39
CA ILE A 359 -10.04 10.13 1.19
C ILE A 359 -11.45 10.14 0.58
N ALA A 360 -11.95 11.30 0.16
CA ALA A 360 -13.26 11.42 -0.48
C ALA A 360 -13.34 10.63 -1.80
N VAL A 361 -12.33 10.74 -2.65
CA VAL A 361 -12.24 9.99 -3.92
C VAL A 361 -12.17 8.48 -3.65
N TRP A 362 -11.32 8.05 -2.71
CA TRP A 362 -11.23 6.64 -2.32
C TRP A 362 -12.55 6.08 -1.82
N LEU A 363 -13.24 6.81 -0.96
CA LEU A 363 -14.52 6.39 -0.41
C LEU A 363 -15.60 6.34 -1.51
N ALA A 364 -15.65 7.32 -2.40
CA ALA A 364 -16.56 7.31 -3.53
C ALA A 364 -16.33 6.09 -4.45
N VAL A 365 -15.08 5.82 -4.83
CA VAL A 365 -14.72 4.66 -5.66
C VAL A 365 -15.01 3.34 -4.96
N ALA A 366 -14.74 3.25 -3.65
CA ALA A 366 -15.03 2.05 -2.86
C ALA A 366 -16.54 1.79 -2.75
N LEU A 367 -17.37 2.84 -2.59
CA LEU A 367 -18.82 2.74 -2.54
C LEU A 367 -19.41 2.33 -3.90
N VAL A 368 -18.89 2.85 -5.01
CA VAL A 368 -19.30 2.40 -6.36
C VAL A 368 -18.99 0.91 -6.54
N GLY A 369 -17.80 0.46 -6.14
CA GLY A 369 -17.44 -0.96 -6.19
C GLY A 369 -18.35 -1.82 -5.32
N LEU A 370 -18.67 -1.35 -4.11
CA LEU A 370 -19.59 -2.02 -3.21
C LEU A 370 -20.99 -2.14 -3.83
N ALA A 371 -21.49 -1.06 -4.46
CA ALA A 371 -22.79 -1.07 -5.14
C ALA A 371 -22.81 -2.08 -6.30
N ILE A 372 -21.77 -2.12 -7.13
CA ILE A 372 -21.65 -3.09 -8.24
C ILE A 372 -21.64 -4.53 -7.69
N GLN A 373 -20.83 -4.79 -6.66
CA GLN A 373 -20.71 -6.13 -6.10
C GLN A 373 -21.97 -6.59 -5.35
N THR A 374 -22.73 -5.66 -4.75
CA THR A 374 -23.99 -5.98 -4.04
C THR A 374 -25.16 -6.18 -5.00
N GLN A 375 -25.16 -5.55 -6.19
CA GLN A 375 -26.18 -5.81 -7.21
C GLN A 375 -26.16 -7.27 -7.70
N GLY A 376 -24.99 -7.90 -7.77
CA GLY A 376 -24.86 -9.33 -8.11
C GLY A 376 -25.33 -10.28 -7.00
N LEU A 377 -25.55 -9.78 -5.77
CA LEU A 377 -25.98 -10.56 -4.62
C LEU A 377 -27.50 -10.60 -4.44
N ILE A 378 -28.25 -9.75 -5.15
CA ILE A 378 -29.71 -9.90 -5.22
C ILE A 378 -29.93 -11.20 -5.98
N PRO A 379 -30.32 -12.30 -5.30
CA PRO A 379 -30.63 -13.51 -6.03
C PRO A 379 -31.71 -13.10 -7.01
N MET A 380 -31.53 -13.42 -8.30
CA MET A 380 -32.61 -13.41 -9.29
C MET A 380 -33.62 -14.53 -8.93
N GLY A 381 -34.03 -14.55 -7.66
CA GLY A 381 -34.98 -15.45 -7.08
C GLY A 381 -36.35 -15.09 -7.62
N GLU A 382 -37.11 -16.14 -7.88
CA GLU A 382 -38.56 -16.09 -7.85
C GLU A 382 -39.30 -15.49 -9.05
N HIS A 383 -38.67 -15.45 -10.23
CA HIS A 383 -39.44 -15.38 -11.48
C HIS A 383 -39.35 -16.65 -12.35
N ALA A 384 -38.50 -17.61 -12.02
CA ALA A 384 -38.33 -18.85 -12.82
C ALA A 384 -39.14 -20.07 -12.31
N HIS A 385 -39.77 -19.97 -11.14
CA HIS A 385 -40.75 -20.95 -10.65
C HIS A 385 -42.08 -20.28 -10.34
N ALA A 386 -42.56 -19.42 -11.25
CA ALA A 386 -43.99 -19.37 -11.46
C ALA A 386 -44.40 -20.78 -11.88
N GLU A 387 -44.78 -21.59 -10.89
CA GLU A 387 -45.49 -22.84 -11.06
C GLU A 387 -46.49 -22.62 -12.19
N PRO A 388 -46.41 -23.36 -13.31
CA PRO A 388 -47.33 -23.14 -14.41
C PRO A 388 -48.73 -23.28 -13.84
N LYS A 389 -49.46 -22.15 -13.73
CA LYS A 389 -50.84 -22.10 -13.23
C LYS A 389 -51.54 -23.34 -13.79
N PRO A 390 -52.01 -24.29 -12.96
CA PRO A 390 -52.58 -25.53 -13.45
C PRO A 390 -53.63 -25.15 -14.47
N ALA A 391 -53.39 -25.55 -15.72
CA ALA A 391 -54.20 -25.16 -16.86
C ALA A 391 -55.65 -25.38 -16.46
N LYS A 392 -56.39 -24.28 -16.32
CA LYS A 392 -57.79 -24.26 -15.91
C LYS A 392 -58.49 -25.22 -16.87
N LYS A 393 -58.79 -26.44 -16.37
CA LYS A 393 -59.38 -27.53 -17.13
C LYS A 393 -60.68 -26.95 -17.69
N ARG A 394 -60.67 -26.57 -18.97
CA ARG A 394 -61.85 -26.12 -19.69
C ARG A 394 -62.82 -27.28 -19.64
N SER A 395 -63.74 -27.19 -18.68
CA SER A 395 -64.95 -27.99 -18.61
C SER A 395 -65.55 -28.01 -20.01
N SER A 396 -65.48 -29.18 -20.66
CA SER A 396 -66.20 -29.47 -21.90
C SER A 396 -67.67 -29.71 -21.54
N ALA A 397 -68.36 -28.66 -21.09
CA ALA A 397 -69.80 -28.61 -21.12
C ALA A 397 -70.19 -28.20 -22.55
N GLY A 398 -70.26 -29.17 -23.45
CA GLY A 398 -70.41 -28.91 -24.88
C GLY A 398 -71.02 -30.08 -25.64
N GLY A 399 -72.28 -30.37 -25.36
CA GLY A 399 -73.28 -30.79 -26.34
C GLY A 399 -73.01 -32.04 -27.18
N LYS A 400 -73.59 -33.18 -26.77
CA LYS A 400 -73.94 -34.26 -27.70
C LYS A 400 -75.41 -34.65 -27.56
N LYS A 401 -76.31 -33.77 -28.03
CA LYS A 401 -77.67 -34.16 -28.43
C LYS A 401 -77.55 -34.89 -29.77
N ARG A 402 -77.59 -36.23 -29.77
CA ARG A 402 -77.94 -37.00 -30.96
C ARG A 402 -79.38 -37.48 -30.81
N SER A 403 -80.24 -36.71 -31.45
CA SER A 403 -81.58 -37.10 -31.89
C SER A 403 -81.46 -38.32 -32.81
N SER A 404 -81.89 -39.50 -32.33
CA SER A 404 -82.25 -40.62 -33.19
C SER A 404 -83.72 -40.45 -33.56
N LYS A 405 -83.99 -40.04 -34.80
CA LYS A 405 -85.31 -39.93 -35.41
C LYS A 405 -85.23 -40.57 -36.80
N LYS A 406 -86.30 -41.29 -37.14
CA LYS A 406 -86.67 -41.98 -38.40
C LYS A 406 -86.19 -43.43 -38.50
N SER A 407 -87.11 -44.41 -38.49
CA SER A 407 -88.08 -44.76 -39.57
C SER A 407 -87.28 -45.27 -40.77
N GLY A 408 -87.36 -46.53 -41.19
CA GLY A 408 -88.52 -47.38 -41.32
C GLY A 408 -88.65 -47.65 -42.81
N GLU A 409 -88.35 -48.88 -43.22
CA GLU A 409 -88.85 -49.62 -44.38
C GLU A 409 -88.43 -51.09 -44.25
#